data_AF-A0A327YIG9-F1
#
_entry.id   AF-A0A327YIG9-F1
#
_cell.length_a   1.000
_cell.length_b   1.000
_cell.length_c   1.000
_cell.angle_alpha   90.00
_cell.angle_beta   90.00
_cell.angle_gamma   90.00
#
_symmetry.space_group_name_H-M   'P 1'
#
loop_
_entity.id
_entity.type
_entity.pdbx_description
1 polymer ?
#
loop_
_entity_poly.entity_id
_entity_poly.type
_entity_poly.pdbx_seq_one_letter_code
_entity_poly.pdbx_strand_id
1 'polypeptide(L)'
;MYDDDNRLIEVKNASGTTIASFNYDHLGRRISKTTSSGTIYYQYDGDSNRVLYETDANNNIVAEYTWDAYGYPVTMTKGGVTYYYHKNGHGDVTALTDENGNVVAQYQYDAWGNIISKTGTMASANPYRYAGYYYDEETGLYYLMSRYYN
;
A
#
# COMPACT_ATOMS: atom_id res chain seq x y z
N MET A 1 -5.48 17.20 5.52
CA MET A 1 -6.13 17.53 6.81
C MET A 1 -5.79 16.41 7.78
N TYR A 2 -5.61 16.75 9.05
CA TYR A 2 -5.31 15.78 10.11
C TYR A 2 -6.43 15.77 11.14
N ASP A 3 -6.66 14.64 11.80
CA ASP A 3 -7.53 14.58 12.99
C ASP A 3 -6.79 14.99 14.28
N ASP A 4 -7.50 14.97 15.40
CA ASP A 4 -6.99 15.37 16.72
C ASP A 4 -5.83 14.47 17.21
N ASP A 5 -5.70 13.26 16.65
CA ASP A 5 -4.58 12.33 16.91
C ASP A 5 -3.42 12.52 15.91
N ASN A 6 -3.47 13.59 15.11
CA ASN A 6 -2.49 13.93 14.08
C ASN A 6 -2.35 12.85 12.98
N ARG A 7 -3.44 12.16 12.65
CA ARG A 7 -3.53 11.20 11.53
C ARG A 7 -4.11 11.87 10.29
N LEU A 8 -3.56 11.60 9.11
CA LEU A 8 -4.04 12.22 7.87
C LEU A 8 -5.42 11.67 7.52
N ILE A 9 -6.44 12.51 7.48
CA ILE A 9 -7.82 12.13 7.14
C ILE A 9 -8.21 12.52 5.72
N GLU A 10 -7.46 13.45 5.11
CA GLU A 10 -7.76 13.91 3.75
C GLU A 10 -6.52 14.52 3.07
N VAL A 11 -6.34 14.22 1.79
CA VAL A 11 -5.37 14.87 0.90
C VAL A 11 -6.13 15.58 -0.21
N LYS A 12 -5.77 16.84 -0.45
CA LYS A 12 -6.31 17.65 -1.56
C LYS A 12 -5.20 18.05 -2.52
N ASN A 13 -5.54 18.20 -3.79
CA ASN A 13 -4.63 18.78 -4.77
C ASN A 13 -4.56 20.32 -4.62
N ALA A 14 -3.72 20.97 -5.44
CA ALA A 14 -3.56 22.42 -5.42
C ALA A 14 -4.85 23.21 -5.76
N SER A 15 -5.83 22.59 -6.43
CA SER A 15 -7.14 23.21 -6.72
C SER A 15 -8.16 23.02 -5.60
N GLY A 16 -7.79 22.37 -4.49
CA GLY A 16 -8.69 22.10 -3.37
C GLY A 16 -9.61 20.88 -3.55
N THR A 17 -9.41 20.08 -4.60
CA THR A 17 -10.14 18.84 -4.85
C THR A 17 -9.54 17.70 -4.03
N THR A 18 -10.38 16.95 -3.32
CA THR A 18 -9.97 15.77 -2.55
C THR A 18 -9.44 14.67 -3.47
N ILE A 19 -8.21 14.26 -3.23
CA ILE A 19 -7.52 13.13 -3.89
C ILE A 19 -7.84 11.83 -3.15
N ALA A 20 -7.72 11.86 -1.82
CA ALA A 20 -7.95 10.71 -0.97
C ALA A 20 -8.50 11.14 0.39
N SER A 21 -9.36 10.32 0.99
CA SER A 21 -9.76 10.42 2.40
C SER A 21 -9.61 9.08 3.10
N PHE A 22 -9.39 9.11 4.42
CA PHE A 22 -9.01 7.94 5.20
C PHE A 22 -9.81 7.86 6.51
N ASN A 23 -10.13 6.64 6.93
CA ASN A 23 -10.70 6.35 8.26
C ASN A 23 -9.80 5.38 9.02
N TYR A 24 -9.84 5.46 10.35
CA TYR A 24 -8.97 4.70 11.26
C TYR A 24 -9.77 3.98 12.33
N ASP A 25 -9.26 2.86 12.82
CA ASP A 25 -9.77 2.20 14.03
C ASP A 25 -9.21 2.82 15.31
N HIS A 26 -9.63 2.27 16.45
CA HIS A 26 -9.20 2.72 17.78
C HIS A 26 -7.71 2.44 18.07
N LEU A 27 -7.04 1.59 17.28
CA LEU A 27 -5.59 1.36 17.35
C LEU A 27 -4.82 2.32 16.41
N GLY A 28 -5.53 3.20 15.69
CA GLY A 28 -4.95 4.13 14.73
C GLY A 28 -4.54 3.46 13.41
N ARG A 29 -5.05 2.26 13.11
CA ARG A 29 -4.83 1.59 11.84
C ARG A 29 -5.87 2.05 10.82
N ARG A 30 -5.43 2.37 9.60
CA ARG A 30 -6.29 2.78 8.49
C ARG A 30 -7.22 1.63 8.09
N ILE A 31 -8.51 1.79 8.34
CA ILE A 31 -9.53 0.78 8.01
C ILE A 31 -10.21 1.03 6.67
N SER A 32 -10.14 2.26 6.13
CA SER A 32 -10.61 2.54 4.78
C SER A 32 -9.86 3.68 4.10
N LYS A 33 -9.90 3.67 2.78
CA LYS A 33 -9.42 4.72 1.90
C LYS A 33 -10.42 4.97 0.78
N THR A 34 -10.82 6.21 0.58
CA THR A 34 -11.70 6.63 -0.52
C THR A 34 -10.94 7.54 -1.46
N THR A 35 -10.99 7.21 -2.76
CA THR A 35 -10.39 8.00 -3.85
C THR A 35 -11.42 8.20 -4.96
N SER A 36 -11.04 8.86 -6.06
CA SER A 36 -11.88 8.95 -7.27
C SER A 36 -12.20 7.58 -7.90
N SER A 37 -11.39 6.55 -7.62
CA SER A 37 -11.61 5.18 -8.12
C SER A 37 -12.54 4.34 -7.25
N GLY A 38 -12.96 4.86 -6.09
CA GLY A 38 -13.83 4.15 -5.14
C GLY A 38 -13.22 4.03 -3.75
N THR A 39 -13.87 3.22 -2.91
CA THR A 39 -13.45 2.96 -1.53
C THR A 39 -12.89 1.56 -1.39
N ILE A 40 -11.72 1.48 -0.76
CA ILE A 40 -11.07 0.24 -0.32
C ILE A 40 -11.16 0.15 1.20
N TYR A 41 -11.45 -1.04 1.71
CA TYR A 41 -11.44 -1.36 3.13
C TYR A 41 -10.30 -2.35 3.43
N TYR A 42 -9.65 -2.17 4.58
CA TYR A 42 -8.49 -2.96 4.98
C TYR A 42 -8.86 -3.94 6.10
N GLN A 43 -8.61 -5.23 5.89
CA GLN A 43 -8.81 -6.26 6.91
C GLN A 43 -7.46 -6.72 7.44
N TYR A 44 -7.27 -6.59 8.76
CA TYR A 44 -6.01 -6.86 9.43
C TYR A 44 -5.95 -8.26 10.04
N ASP A 45 -4.74 -8.80 10.16
CA ASP A 45 -4.46 -10.03 10.91
C ASP A 45 -4.55 -9.76 12.42
N GLY A 46 -5.74 -9.96 12.99
CA GLY A 46 -6.03 -9.71 14.40
C GLY A 46 -5.69 -8.28 14.83
N ASP A 47 -4.90 -8.15 15.91
CA ASP A 47 -4.43 -6.86 16.42
C ASP A 47 -3.11 -6.40 15.79
N SER A 48 -2.59 -7.11 14.77
CA SER A 48 -1.37 -6.71 14.08
C SER A 48 -1.61 -5.58 13.07
N ASN A 49 -0.51 -5.04 12.52
CA ASN A 49 -0.56 -4.00 11.48
C ASN A 49 -0.48 -4.56 10.07
N ARG A 50 -0.65 -5.88 9.92
CA ARG A 50 -0.54 -6.60 8.65
C ARG A 50 -1.92 -6.71 8.02
N VAL A 51 -2.10 -6.13 6.83
CA VAL A 51 -3.34 -6.30 6.05
C VAL A 51 -3.34 -7.72 5.48
N LEU A 52 -4.36 -8.51 5.78
CA LEU A 52 -4.59 -9.82 5.15
C LEU A 52 -5.21 -9.65 3.77
N TYR A 53 -6.22 -8.78 3.66
CA TYR A 53 -6.88 -8.51 2.40
C TYR A 53 -7.55 -7.14 2.36
N GLU A 54 -7.75 -6.66 1.14
CA GLU A 54 -8.49 -5.45 0.80
C GLU A 54 -9.83 -5.83 0.19
N THR A 55 -10.90 -5.09 0.52
CA THR A 55 -12.21 -5.25 -0.12
C THR A 55 -12.70 -3.97 -0.77
N ASP A 56 -13.53 -4.12 -1.80
CA ASP A 56 -14.33 -3.02 -2.33
C ASP A 56 -15.55 -2.72 -1.43
N ALA A 57 -16.38 -1.75 -1.83
CA ALA A 57 -17.60 -1.37 -1.12
C ALA A 57 -18.70 -2.45 -1.11
N ASN A 58 -18.59 -3.48 -1.94
CA ASN A 58 -19.50 -4.63 -1.99
C ASN A 58 -18.96 -5.83 -1.20
N ASN A 59 -17.87 -5.66 -0.44
CA ASN A 59 -17.15 -6.70 0.29
C ASN A 59 -16.49 -7.76 -0.61
N ASN A 60 -16.27 -7.48 -1.90
CA ASN A 60 -15.46 -8.36 -2.74
C ASN A 60 -13.99 -8.17 -2.40
N ILE A 61 -13.25 -9.27 -2.25
CA ILE A 61 -11.80 -9.24 -2.08
C ILE A 61 -11.16 -8.74 -3.38
N VAL A 62 -10.36 -7.67 -3.29
CA VAL A 62 -9.67 -7.07 -4.44
C VAL A 62 -8.15 -7.18 -4.37
N ALA A 63 -7.61 -7.56 -3.21
CA ALA A 63 -6.23 -7.99 -3.03
C ALA A 63 -6.09 -8.79 -1.74
N GLU A 64 -5.21 -9.79 -1.73
CA GLU A 64 -4.84 -10.58 -0.54
C GLU A 64 -3.32 -10.56 -0.38
N TYR A 65 -2.83 -10.63 0.84
CA TYR A 65 -1.40 -10.55 1.15
C TYR A 65 -0.98 -11.63 2.14
N THR A 66 0.22 -12.15 1.94
CA THR A 66 0.92 -12.97 2.93
C THR A 66 2.18 -12.27 3.41
N TRP A 67 2.61 -12.63 4.62
CA TRP A 67 3.66 -11.92 5.34
C TRP A 67 4.67 -12.91 5.90
N ASP A 68 5.95 -12.52 5.95
CA ASP A 68 6.96 -13.28 6.66
C ASP A 68 6.94 -12.98 8.17
N ALA A 69 7.75 -13.73 8.92
CA ALA A 69 7.87 -13.58 10.37
C ALA A 69 8.44 -12.22 10.80
N TYR A 70 9.07 -11.48 9.88
CA TYR A 70 9.66 -10.16 10.12
C TYR A 70 8.71 -9.02 9.72
N GLY A 71 7.51 -9.33 9.22
CA GLY A 71 6.50 -8.35 8.85
C GLY A 71 6.65 -7.76 7.45
N TYR A 72 7.41 -8.41 6.57
CA TYR A 72 7.49 -8.00 5.16
C TYR A 72 6.51 -8.80 4.29
N PRO A 73 5.94 -8.18 3.23
CA PRO A 73 5.05 -8.88 2.32
C PRO A 73 5.83 -9.95 1.56
N VAL A 74 5.18 -11.11 1.36
CA VAL A 74 5.72 -12.27 0.65
C VAL A 74 4.98 -12.50 -0.65
N THR A 75 3.65 -12.47 -0.62
CA THR A 75 2.81 -12.53 -1.82
C THR A 75 1.72 -11.46 -1.81
N MET A 76 1.27 -11.09 -3.01
CA MET A 76 0.02 -10.38 -3.25
C MET A 76 -0.80 -11.17 -4.27
N THR A 77 -2.03 -11.53 -3.95
CA THR A 77 -2.98 -12.08 -4.92
C THR A 77 -3.94 -10.99 -5.35
N LYS A 78 -3.99 -10.65 -6.65
CA LYS A 78 -4.85 -9.60 -7.19
C LYS A 78 -5.43 -10.05 -8.52
N GLY A 79 -6.76 -9.96 -8.67
CA GLY A 79 -7.44 -10.40 -9.90
C GLY A 79 -7.26 -11.89 -10.20
N GLY A 80 -7.10 -12.73 -9.17
CA GLY A 80 -6.86 -14.16 -9.31
C GLY A 80 -5.42 -14.56 -9.64
N VAL A 81 -4.50 -13.60 -9.81
CA VAL A 81 -3.08 -13.86 -10.07
C VAL A 81 -2.27 -13.60 -8.83
N THR A 82 -1.35 -14.52 -8.50
CA THR A 82 -0.42 -14.38 -7.37
C THR A 82 0.91 -13.78 -7.84
N TYR A 83 1.34 -12.74 -7.13
CA TYR A 83 2.60 -12.05 -7.34
C TYR A 83 3.51 -12.24 -6.13
N TYR A 84 4.82 -12.33 -6.37
CA TYR A 84 5.83 -12.63 -5.37
C TYR A 84 6.75 -11.42 -5.17
N TYR A 85 6.93 -11.02 -3.91
CA TYR A 85 7.75 -9.88 -3.54
C TYR A 85 9.23 -10.22 -3.52
N HIS A 86 10.03 -9.42 -4.22
CA HIS A 86 11.49 -9.41 -4.14
C HIS A 86 11.93 -8.16 -3.40
N LYS A 87 12.80 -8.35 -2.40
CA LYS A 87 13.29 -7.27 -1.54
C LYS A 87 14.79 -7.27 -1.41
N ASN A 88 15.36 -6.10 -1.17
CA ASN A 88 16.77 -5.95 -0.79
C ASN A 88 16.97 -6.20 0.73
N GLY A 89 18.21 -6.08 1.21
CA GLY A 89 18.54 -6.28 2.63
C GLY A 89 17.97 -5.24 3.59
N HIS A 90 17.54 -4.07 3.10
CA HIS A 90 16.84 -3.06 3.90
C HIS A 90 15.34 -3.36 4.04
N GLY A 91 14.80 -4.23 3.17
CA GLY A 91 13.39 -4.55 3.10
C GLY A 91 12.62 -3.76 2.03
N ASP A 92 13.31 -3.02 1.17
CA ASP A 92 12.68 -2.32 0.06
C ASP A 92 12.27 -3.32 -1.01
N VAL A 93 11.01 -3.24 -1.45
CA VAL A 93 10.53 -4.04 -2.57
C VAL A 93 11.16 -3.56 -3.86
N THR A 94 12.05 -4.35 -4.45
CA THR A 94 12.75 -3.98 -5.69
C THR A 94 12.05 -4.55 -6.93
N ALA A 95 11.28 -5.64 -6.78
CA ALA A 95 10.51 -6.21 -7.88
C ALA A 95 9.30 -7.04 -7.42
N LEU A 96 8.38 -7.27 -8.35
CA LEU A 96 7.37 -8.33 -8.28
C LEU A 96 7.55 -9.28 -9.46
N THR A 97 7.39 -10.58 -9.20
CA THR A 97 7.24 -11.58 -10.27
C THR A 97 5.87 -12.22 -10.26
N ASP A 98 5.40 -12.67 -11.42
CA ASP A 98 4.22 -13.55 -11.51
C ASP A 98 4.59 -15.02 -11.22
N GLU A 99 3.61 -15.91 -11.34
CA GLU A 99 3.76 -17.37 -11.16
C GLU A 99 4.72 -18.04 -12.14
N ASN A 100 4.98 -17.42 -13.29
CA ASN A 100 5.91 -17.91 -14.30
C ASN A 100 7.32 -17.33 -14.10
N GLY A 101 7.53 -16.51 -13.08
CA GLY A 101 8.80 -15.83 -12.81
C GLY A 101 9.05 -14.60 -13.68
N ASN A 102 8.07 -14.13 -14.46
CA ASN A 102 8.21 -12.89 -15.23
C ASN A 102 8.19 -11.70 -14.28
N VAL A 103 9.10 -10.75 -14.47
CA VAL A 103 9.10 -9.52 -13.68
C VAL A 103 7.98 -8.59 -14.17
N VAL A 104 7.01 -8.33 -13.30
CA VAL A 104 5.80 -7.53 -13.59
C VAL A 104 5.79 -6.16 -12.90
N ALA A 105 6.72 -5.94 -11.96
CA ALA A 105 7.03 -4.63 -11.41
C ALA A 105 8.51 -4.55 -11.07
N GLN A 106 9.13 -3.39 -11.27
CA GLN A 106 10.46 -3.06 -10.78
C GLN A 106 10.48 -1.64 -10.21
N TYR A 107 11.27 -1.44 -9.16
CA TYR A 107 11.41 -0.15 -8.48
C TYR A 107 12.88 0.17 -8.23
N GLN A 108 13.21 1.45 -8.34
CA GLN A 108 14.45 2.04 -7.85
C GLN A 108 14.11 3.20 -6.94
N TYR A 109 14.77 3.24 -5.78
CA TYR A 109 14.59 4.28 -4.78
C TYR A 109 15.89 5.05 -4.55
N ASP A 110 15.78 6.30 -4.14
CA ASP A 110 16.90 6.96 -3.47
C ASP A 110 17.00 6.51 -2.00
N ALA A 111 17.98 7.05 -1.28
CA ALA A 111 18.21 6.72 0.13
C ALA A 111 17.06 7.13 1.07
N TRP A 112 16.14 7.98 0.62
CA TRP A 112 15.00 8.50 1.38
C TRP A 112 13.67 7.85 0.98
N GLY A 113 13.68 6.90 0.03
CA GLY A 113 12.48 6.19 -0.40
C GLY A 113 11.74 6.85 -1.57
N ASN A 114 12.27 7.94 -2.14
CA ASN A 114 11.70 8.54 -3.34
C ASN A 114 11.90 7.59 -4.52
N ILE A 115 10.84 7.38 -5.31
CA ILE A 115 10.88 6.50 -6.47
C ILE A 115 11.62 7.20 -7.61
N ILE A 116 12.82 6.72 -7.92
CA ILE A 116 13.63 7.17 -9.08
C ILE A 116 13.10 6.55 -10.37
N SER A 117 12.72 5.27 -10.33
CA SER A 117 12.20 4.53 -11.47
C SER A 117 11.15 3.52 -11.03
N LYS A 118 10.11 3.36 -11.85
CA LYS A 118 9.03 2.40 -11.67
C LYS A 118 8.56 1.89 -13.03
N THR A 119 8.64 0.59 -13.25
CA THR A 119 8.27 -0.04 -14.53
C THR A 119 7.52 -1.36 -14.31
N GLY A 120 6.75 -1.77 -15.32
CA GLY A 120 5.98 -3.02 -15.30
C GLY A 120 4.48 -2.81 -15.11
N THR A 121 3.70 -3.80 -15.52
CA THR A 121 2.22 -3.74 -15.53
C THR A 121 1.61 -3.68 -14.13
N MET A 122 2.28 -4.25 -13.13
CA MET A 122 1.83 -4.26 -11.74
C MET A 122 2.43 -3.13 -10.90
N ALA A 123 3.24 -2.27 -11.50
CA ALA A 123 4.08 -1.34 -10.74
C ALA A 123 3.26 -0.30 -9.95
N SER A 124 2.21 0.27 -10.55
CA SER A 124 1.28 1.18 -9.88
C SER A 124 0.25 0.47 -9.00
N ALA A 125 -0.07 -0.79 -9.31
CA ALA A 125 -1.08 -1.56 -8.57
C ALA A 125 -0.57 -2.14 -7.26
N ASN A 126 0.75 -2.30 -7.11
CA ASN A 126 1.37 -2.76 -5.88
C ASN A 126 1.49 -1.62 -4.86
N PRO A 127 0.87 -1.75 -3.67
CA PRO A 127 0.99 -0.74 -2.63
C PRO A 127 2.27 -0.90 -1.80
N TYR A 128 2.75 -2.10 -1.51
CA TYR A 128 3.91 -2.28 -0.61
C TYR A 128 5.23 -2.06 -1.34
N ARG A 129 6.00 -1.06 -0.88
CA ARG A 129 7.18 -0.54 -1.61
C ARG A 129 8.38 -0.35 -0.68
N TYR A 130 8.91 0.86 -0.57
CA TYR A 130 10.09 1.19 0.23
C TYR A 130 9.91 0.76 1.70
N ALA A 131 10.91 0.06 2.24
CA ALA A 131 10.89 -0.58 3.56
C ALA A 131 9.63 -1.39 3.89
N GLY A 132 8.90 -1.89 2.88
CA GLY A 132 7.64 -2.62 3.05
C GLY A 132 6.44 -1.75 3.43
N TYR A 133 6.54 -0.42 3.37
CA TYR A 133 5.42 0.47 3.67
C TYR A 133 4.40 0.54 2.52
N TYR A 134 3.15 0.80 2.88
CA TYR A 134 2.05 0.99 1.94
C TYR A 134 2.18 2.37 1.28
N TYR A 135 2.34 2.40 -0.03
CA TYR A 135 2.41 3.59 -0.85
C TYR A 135 1.05 3.89 -1.48
N ASP A 136 0.51 5.06 -1.18
CA ASP A 136 -0.74 5.56 -1.77
C ASP A 136 -0.42 6.22 -3.11
N GLU A 137 -0.54 5.44 -4.19
CA GLU A 137 -0.22 5.84 -5.57
C GLU A 137 -0.82 7.20 -5.96
N GLU A 138 -2.03 7.47 -5.53
CA GLU A 138 -2.78 8.70 -5.83
C GLU A 138 -2.25 9.94 -5.10
N THR A 139 -1.63 9.77 -3.93
CA THR A 139 -1.11 10.89 -3.12
C THR A 139 0.40 11.03 -3.21
N GLY A 140 1.09 9.95 -3.60
CA GLY A 140 2.55 9.87 -3.58
C GLY A 140 3.15 9.65 -2.18
N LEU A 141 2.32 9.37 -1.17
CA LEU A 141 2.76 9.26 0.21
C LEU A 141 2.91 7.81 0.65
N TYR A 142 3.88 7.56 1.54
CA TYR A 142 3.92 6.34 2.32
C TYR A 142 3.07 6.48 3.58
N TYR A 143 2.22 5.49 3.81
CA TYR A 143 1.46 5.32 5.02
C TYR A 143 2.29 4.56 6.08
N LEU A 144 2.76 5.28 7.09
CA LEU A 144 3.50 4.75 8.25
C LEU A 144 2.63 4.81 9.51
N MET A 145 1.36 4.41 9.38
CA MET A 145 0.39 4.41 10.48
C MET A 145 0.09 5.81 11.02
N SER A 146 0.65 6.17 12.17
CA SER A 146 0.43 7.48 12.81
C SER A 146 1.22 8.62 12.15
N ARG A 147 1.98 8.34 11.10
CA ARG A 147 2.76 9.34 10.35
C ARG A 147 2.71 9.05 8.86
N TYR A 148 2.71 10.12 8.08
CA TYR A 148 2.84 10.06 6.64
C TYR A 148 4.22 10.60 6.26
N TYR A 149 4.92 9.88 5.39
CA TYR A 149 6.21 10.29 4.87
C TYR A 149 6.04 10.68 3.40
N ASN A 150 6.61 11.84 3.04
CA ASN A 150 6.73 12.32 1.67
C ASN A 150 8.13 11.96 1.17
#